data_AF-A0A150XRU2-F1
#
_entry.id   AF-A0A150XRU2-F1
#
_cell.length_a   1.000
_cell.length_b   1.000
_cell.length_c   1.000
_cell.angle_alpha   90.00
_cell.angle_beta   90.00
_cell.angle_gamma   90.00
#
_symmetry.space_group_name_H-M   'P 1'
#
loop_
_entity.id
_entity.type
_entity.pdbx_description
1 polymer ?
#
loop_
_entity_poly.entity_id
_entity_poly.type
_entity_poly.pdbx_seq_one_letter_code
_entity_poly.pdbx_strand_id
1 'polypeptide(L)'
;MIKQIFSQRNFNWALKTGIISLALGIVILITSSENITPENFGGFSFELFFFIAVLFAPILEEVTFRGQHSTNNTIKIVSLIAIILVTISQYSQWLNFTLGIALIMVILLARTGRLSQPKYLPTYIILNSVLFALVHLSEGEFGLNTDTFLTFIQLGSGLICNWICLNFKLRNAIYFHMSWNFVLLSTLFIGLQFPTNEKTVKETKHGILSYEQVPYYDGIPSKTNINSEQITLEGQDIEGLLKYLEIADKRKSADNFLINAPFFRFNLKYTSKYDTIFYQDFFEALQSEELITLAKKPKNNLK
;
A
#
# COMPACT_ATOMS: atom_id res chain seq x y z
N MET A 1 -40.57 -8.89 -7.95
CA MET A 1 -40.30 -10.31 -7.64
C MET A 1 -38.80 -10.62 -7.55
N ILE A 2 -37.99 -9.79 -6.85
CA ILE A 2 -36.52 -9.95 -6.68
C ILE A 2 -36.14 -10.15 -5.20
N LYS A 3 -37.05 -9.83 -4.26
CA LYS A 3 -36.80 -9.86 -2.81
C LYS A 3 -36.63 -11.26 -2.19
N GLN A 4 -36.99 -12.34 -2.91
CA GLN A 4 -37.09 -13.68 -2.32
C GLN A 4 -36.01 -14.68 -2.78
N ILE A 5 -35.17 -14.32 -3.77
CA ILE A 5 -34.12 -15.22 -4.29
C ILE A 5 -32.82 -15.12 -3.47
N PHE A 6 -32.61 -14.01 -2.76
CA PHE A 6 -31.48 -13.82 -1.85
C PHE A 6 -31.90 -14.13 -0.42
N SER A 7 -32.20 -15.40 -0.12
CA SER A 7 -32.18 -15.83 1.28
C SER A 7 -30.74 -15.67 1.78
N GLN A 8 -30.58 -14.97 2.90
CA GLN A 8 -29.30 -14.59 3.52
C GLN A 8 -28.35 -15.78 3.79
N ARG A 9 -28.82 -17.04 3.66
CA ARG A 9 -28.04 -18.25 3.94
C ARG A 9 -27.21 -18.78 2.75
N ASN A 10 -27.56 -18.44 1.50
CA ASN A 10 -26.94 -19.11 0.33
C ASN A 10 -25.49 -18.69 0.04
N PHE A 11 -25.01 -17.57 0.60
CA PHE A 11 -23.68 -17.04 0.30
C PHE A 11 -22.77 -16.91 1.53
N ASN A 12 -23.12 -17.51 2.66
CA ASN A 12 -22.26 -17.52 3.85
C ASN A 12 -20.91 -18.19 3.61
N TRP A 13 -20.79 -19.02 2.56
CA TRP A 13 -19.50 -19.54 2.13
C TRP A 13 -18.53 -18.41 1.76
N ALA A 14 -18.98 -17.30 1.16
CA ALA A 14 -18.11 -16.19 0.79
C ALA A 14 -17.50 -15.52 2.03
N LEU A 15 -18.31 -15.30 3.08
CA LEU A 15 -17.81 -14.81 4.37
C LEU A 15 -16.82 -15.79 5.01
N LYS A 16 -17.15 -17.08 5.08
CA LYS A 16 -16.28 -18.10 5.68
C LYS A 16 -14.95 -18.22 4.93
N THR A 17 -14.99 -18.33 3.61
CA THR A 17 -13.79 -18.39 2.76
C THR A 17 -12.99 -17.09 2.86
N GLY A 18 -13.66 -15.94 2.94
CA GLY A 18 -13.00 -14.66 3.14
C GLY A 18 -12.23 -14.60 4.45
N ILE A 19 -12.84 -15.00 5.57
CA ILE A 19 -12.17 -15.08 6.88
C ILE A 19 -11.01 -16.07 6.85
N ILE A 20 -11.18 -17.24 6.22
CA ILE A 20 -10.09 -18.23 6.07
C ILE A 20 -8.94 -17.63 5.25
N SER A 21 -9.23 -16.93 4.16
CA SER A 21 -8.23 -16.25 3.33
C SER A 21 -7.46 -15.19 4.12
N LEU A 22 -8.14 -14.38 4.93
CA LEU A 22 -7.50 -13.41 5.82
C LEU A 22 -6.58 -14.11 6.85
N ALA A 23 -7.06 -15.18 7.47
CA ALA A 23 -6.28 -15.95 8.45
C ALA A 23 -5.03 -16.58 7.81
N LEU A 24 -5.16 -17.14 6.60
CA LEU A 24 -4.03 -17.66 5.84
C LEU A 24 -3.03 -16.57 5.48
N GLY A 25 -3.49 -15.39 5.07
CA GLY A 25 -2.62 -14.23 4.87
C GLY A 25 -1.81 -13.92 6.12
N ILE A 26 -2.46 -13.79 7.28
CA ILE A 26 -1.76 -13.52 8.55
C ILE A 26 -0.73 -14.61 8.89
N VAL A 27 -1.04 -15.88 8.66
CA VAL A 27 -0.07 -16.98 8.84
C VAL A 27 1.13 -16.79 7.92
N ILE A 28 0.92 -16.49 6.63
CA ILE A 28 2.00 -16.23 5.68
C ILE A 28 2.88 -15.07 6.16
N LEU A 29 2.27 -13.95 6.59
CA LEU A 29 3.01 -12.79 7.12
C LEU A 29 3.91 -13.17 8.31
N ILE A 30 3.39 -13.98 9.25
CA ILE A 30 4.14 -14.38 10.45
C ILE A 30 5.28 -15.36 10.09
N THR A 31 5.07 -16.21 9.10
CA THR A 31 6.07 -17.20 8.66
C THR A 31 7.04 -16.68 7.60
N SER A 32 6.75 -15.52 7.01
CA SER A 32 7.57 -14.84 6.02
C SER A 32 8.89 -14.39 6.67
N SER A 33 10.01 -14.80 6.08
CA SER A 33 11.34 -14.33 6.47
C SER A 33 11.77 -13.07 5.73
N GLU A 34 10.94 -12.54 4.83
CA GLU A 34 11.25 -11.34 4.07
C GLU A 34 10.99 -10.08 4.88
N ASN A 35 11.97 -9.17 4.88
CA ASN A 35 11.76 -7.80 5.31
C ASN A 35 10.78 -7.15 4.35
N ILE A 36 9.75 -6.49 4.90
CA ILE A 36 8.78 -5.73 4.12
C ILE A 36 9.55 -4.68 3.33
N THR A 37 9.53 -4.79 2.00
CA THR A 37 10.18 -3.80 1.15
C THR A 37 9.47 -2.47 1.29
N PRO A 38 10.19 -1.36 1.39
CA PRO A 38 9.58 -0.05 1.51
C PRO A 38 8.80 0.31 0.25
N GLU A 39 7.55 0.74 0.44
CA GLU A 39 6.74 1.27 -0.64
C GLU A 39 7.04 2.76 -0.87
N ASN A 40 7.07 3.15 -2.15
CA ASN A 40 7.12 4.56 -2.52
C ASN A 40 5.69 5.12 -2.54
N PHE A 41 5.35 5.94 -1.55
CA PHE A 41 4.03 6.59 -1.43
C PHE A 41 3.86 7.84 -2.32
N GLY A 42 4.70 8.00 -3.35
CA GLY A 42 4.55 9.06 -4.36
C GLY A 42 4.78 10.48 -3.84
N GLY A 43 5.46 10.63 -2.69
CA GLY A 43 5.74 11.94 -2.08
C GLY A 43 4.52 12.65 -1.50
N PHE A 44 3.38 11.95 -1.31
CA PHE A 44 2.23 12.52 -0.61
C PHE A 44 2.55 12.76 0.87
N SER A 45 1.92 13.76 1.49
CA SER A 45 1.94 13.88 2.95
C SER A 45 1.14 12.75 3.60
N PHE A 46 1.44 12.42 4.86
CA PHE A 46 0.71 11.36 5.56
C PHE A 46 -0.79 11.67 5.63
N GLU A 47 -1.18 12.93 5.85
CA GLU A 47 -2.59 13.34 5.93
C GLU A 47 -3.32 13.15 4.61
N LEU A 48 -2.67 13.52 3.50
CA LEU A 48 -3.25 13.35 2.17
C LEU A 48 -3.37 11.87 1.84
N PHE A 49 -2.33 11.09 2.12
CA PHE A 49 -2.36 9.64 1.97
C PHE A 49 -3.48 9.00 2.81
N PHE A 50 -3.58 9.37 4.09
CA PHE A 50 -4.62 8.89 5.00
C PHE A 50 -6.02 9.21 4.47
N PHE A 51 -6.25 10.46 4.07
CA PHE A 51 -7.53 10.90 3.55
C PHE A 51 -7.94 10.15 2.27
N ILE A 52 -7.00 9.96 1.35
CA ILE A 52 -7.23 9.20 0.12
C ILE A 52 -7.52 7.74 0.45
N ALA A 53 -6.67 7.09 1.23
CA ALA A 53 -6.74 5.66 1.51
C ALA A 53 -7.94 5.27 2.41
N VAL A 54 -8.39 6.15 3.31
CA VAL A 54 -9.52 5.86 4.21
C VAL A 54 -10.87 6.24 3.59
N LEU A 55 -10.92 7.31 2.79
CA LEU A 55 -12.20 7.83 2.28
C LEU A 55 -12.36 7.60 0.77
N PHE A 56 -11.46 8.13 -0.04
CA PHE A 56 -11.64 8.16 -1.49
C PHE A 56 -11.45 6.79 -2.14
N ALA A 57 -10.36 6.09 -1.81
CA ALA A 57 -10.03 4.80 -2.39
C ALA A 57 -11.12 3.74 -2.10
N PRO A 58 -11.61 3.56 -0.85
CA PRO A 58 -12.69 2.60 -0.58
C PRO A 58 -13.98 2.88 -1.35
N ILE A 59 -14.35 4.16 -1.51
CA ILE A 59 -15.54 4.52 -2.31
C ILE A 59 -15.32 4.10 -3.77
N LEU A 60 -14.18 4.47 -4.35
CA LEU A 60 -13.87 4.18 -5.75
C LEU A 60 -13.77 2.66 -5.99
N GLU A 61 -13.09 1.93 -5.12
CA GLU A 61 -12.90 0.49 -5.21
C GLU A 61 -14.22 -0.26 -5.07
N GLU A 62 -15.03 0.05 -4.05
CA GLU A 62 -16.31 -0.63 -3.87
C GLU A 62 -17.29 -0.30 -5.02
N VAL A 63 -17.31 0.93 -5.53
CA VAL A 63 -18.09 1.27 -6.73
C VAL A 63 -17.57 0.49 -7.95
N THR A 64 -16.26 0.44 -8.15
CA THR A 64 -15.62 -0.26 -9.27
C THR A 64 -15.96 -1.74 -9.24
N PHE A 65 -15.66 -2.42 -8.14
CA PHE A 65 -15.74 -3.88 -8.06
C PHE A 65 -17.14 -4.38 -7.70
N ARG A 66 -17.93 -3.65 -6.89
CA ARG A 66 -19.22 -4.12 -6.36
C ARG A 66 -20.41 -3.30 -6.84
N GLY A 67 -20.20 -2.26 -7.66
CA GLY A 67 -21.26 -1.40 -8.20
C GLY A 67 -22.34 -2.14 -8.99
N GLN A 68 -22.03 -3.33 -9.52
CA GLN A 68 -22.98 -4.19 -10.26
C GLN A 68 -24.13 -4.73 -9.40
N HIS A 69 -23.89 -4.86 -8.09
CA HIS A 69 -24.92 -5.25 -7.12
C HIS A 69 -25.87 -4.10 -6.76
N SER A 70 -25.56 -2.87 -7.21
CA SER A 70 -26.41 -1.70 -6.98
C SER A 70 -27.74 -1.81 -7.71
N THR A 71 -28.77 -1.18 -7.17
CA THR A 71 -30.05 -1.00 -7.88
C THR A 71 -30.00 0.15 -8.88
N ASN A 72 -29.00 1.03 -8.80
CA ASN A 72 -28.85 2.20 -9.67
C ASN A 72 -28.08 1.84 -10.95
N ASN A 73 -28.73 1.98 -12.12
CA ASN A 73 -28.12 1.66 -13.42
C ASN A 73 -26.89 2.52 -13.75
N THR A 74 -26.85 3.77 -13.32
CA THR A 74 -25.68 4.64 -13.50
C THR A 74 -24.47 4.06 -12.78
N ILE A 75 -24.63 3.61 -11.52
CA ILE A 75 -23.55 2.98 -10.75
C ILE A 75 -23.05 1.70 -11.44
N LYS A 76 -23.95 0.91 -12.03
CA LYS A 76 -23.56 -0.28 -12.82
C LYS A 76 -22.72 0.10 -14.03
N ILE A 77 -23.11 1.13 -14.79
CA ILE A 77 -22.33 1.57 -15.96
C ILE A 77 -20.96 2.10 -15.52
N VAL A 78 -20.92 2.94 -14.48
CA VAL A 78 -19.67 3.48 -13.92
C VAL A 78 -18.74 2.35 -13.48
N SER A 79 -19.26 1.34 -12.77
CA SER A 79 -18.50 0.16 -12.36
C SER A 79 -17.89 -0.60 -13.54
N LEU A 80 -18.60 -0.76 -14.66
CA LEU A 80 -18.06 -1.42 -15.85
C LEU A 80 -16.90 -0.66 -16.46
N ILE A 81 -17.07 0.65 -16.63
CA ILE A 81 -16.04 1.52 -17.19
C ILE A 81 -14.83 1.52 -16.26
N ALA A 82 -15.05 1.66 -14.96
CA ALA A 82 -13.97 1.68 -13.97
C ALA A 82 -13.18 0.37 -13.92
N ILE A 83 -13.82 -0.81 -14.02
CA ILE A 83 -13.12 -2.10 -14.08
C ILE A 83 -12.15 -2.13 -15.26
N ILE A 84 -12.59 -1.67 -16.44
CA ILE A 84 -11.76 -1.62 -17.64
C ILE A 84 -10.58 -0.65 -17.44
N LEU A 85 -10.86 0.57 -16.96
CA LEU A 85 -9.83 1.59 -16.74
C LEU A 85 -8.79 1.16 -15.72
N VAL A 86 -9.20 0.62 -14.57
CA VAL A 86 -8.28 0.12 -13.54
C VAL A 86 -7.43 -1.01 -14.12
N THR A 87 -8.03 -1.94 -14.85
CA THR A 87 -7.26 -3.05 -15.45
C THR A 87 -6.23 -2.57 -16.47
N ILE A 88 -6.58 -1.60 -17.32
CA ILE A 88 -5.64 -1.04 -18.31
C ILE A 88 -4.53 -0.22 -17.64
N SER A 89 -4.82 0.44 -16.51
CA SER A 89 -3.82 1.24 -15.78
C SER A 89 -2.73 0.40 -15.12
N GLN A 90 -2.95 -0.90 -14.95
CA GLN A 90 -1.97 -1.83 -14.37
C GLN A 90 -0.91 -2.19 -15.40
N TYR A 91 0.23 -1.49 -15.39
CA TYR A 91 1.38 -1.87 -16.20
C TYR A 91 2.14 -2.99 -15.49
N SER A 92 1.73 -4.25 -15.67
CA SER A 92 2.41 -5.40 -15.08
C SER A 92 2.48 -6.59 -16.04
N GLN A 93 3.39 -7.54 -15.79
CA GLN A 93 3.46 -8.81 -16.54
C GLN A 93 2.15 -9.62 -16.44
N TRP A 94 1.35 -9.35 -15.40
CA TRP A 94 0.04 -9.94 -15.16
C TRP A 94 -1.11 -9.23 -15.89
N LEU A 95 -0.83 -8.15 -16.63
CA LEU A 95 -1.83 -7.36 -17.35
C LEU A 95 -2.69 -8.23 -18.27
N ASN A 96 -2.10 -9.15 -19.04
CA ASN A 96 -2.86 -10.03 -19.94
C ASN A 96 -3.82 -10.97 -19.19
N PHE A 97 -3.39 -11.49 -18.05
CA PHE A 97 -4.23 -12.35 -17.20
C PHE A 97 -5.36 -11.56 -16.55
N THR A 98 -5.04 -10.38 -16.01
CA THR A 98 -5.98 -9.45 -15.38
C THR A 98 -7.02 -8.95 -16.38
N LEU A 99 -6.60 -8.62 -17.61
CA LEU A 99 -7.47 -8.29 -18.74
C LEU A 99 -8.38 -9.46 -19.13
N GLY A 100 -7.89 -10.69 -19.11
CA GLY A 100 -8.69 -11.89 -19.36
C GLY A 100 -9.83 -12.04 -18.35
N ILE A 101 -9.54 -11.85 -17.06
CA ILE A 101 -10.56 -11.88 -15.99
C ILE A 101 -11.53 -10.71 -16.14
N ALA A 102 -11.03 -9.48 -16.35
CA ALA A 102 -11.86 -8.31 -16.56
C ALA A 102 -12.79 -8.47 -17.76
N LEU A 103 -12.33 -9.06 -18.87
CA LEU A 103 -13.14 -9.36 -20.05
C LEU A 103 -14.24 -10.39 -19.74
N ILE A 104 -13.91 -11.47 -19.01
CA ILE A 104 -14.91 -12.44 -18.54
C ILE A 104 -15.96 -11.73 -17.67
N MET A 105 -15.53 -10.84 -16.77
CA MET A 105 -16.45 -10.03 -15.97
C MET A 105 -17.34 -9.17 -16.85
N VAL A 106 -16.80 -8.41 -17.81
CA VAL A 106 -17.58 -7.60 -18.75
C VAL A 106 -18.59 -8.45 -19.53
N ILE A 107 -18.21 -9.65 -20.00
CA ILE A 107 -19.13 -10.58 -20.69
C ILE A 107 -20.26 -11.04 -19.77
N LEU A 108 -19.95 -11.39 -18.52
CA LEU A 108 -20.95 -11.78 -17.51
C LEU A 108 -21.89 -10.61 -17.17
N LEU A 109 -21.35 -9.38 -17.16
CA LEU A 109 -22.06 -8.16 -16.76
C LEU A 109 -22.88 -7.52 -17.88
N ALA A 110 -22.38 -7.47 -19.11
CA ALA A 110 -23.08 -6.91 -20.28
C ALA A 110 -24.39 -7.66 -20.58
N ARG A 111 -24.50 -8.91 -20.14
CA ARG A 111 -25.75 -9.68 -20.15
C ARG A 111 -26.54 -9.43 -18.87
N THR A 112 -26.87 -8.17 -18.59
CA THR A 112 -27.37 -7.59 -17.32
C THR A 112 -28.58 -8.26 -16.62
N GLY A 113 -29.17 -9.31 -17.19
CA GLY A 113 -30.13 -10.20 -16.52
C GLY A 113 -29.54 -11.53 -15.99
N ARG A 114 -28.24 -11.79 -16.13
CA ARG A 114 -27.60 -13.06 -15.74
C ARG A 114 -27.03 -13.07 -14.32
N LEU A 115 -26.61 -11.91 -13.79
CA LEU A 115 -26.16 -11.81 -12.40
C LEU A 115 -27.27 -12.08 -11.38
N SER A 116 -28.53 -11.83 -11.78
CA SER A 116 -29.70 -12.18 -10.99
C SER A 116 -30.02 -13.68 -11.05
N GLN A 117 -29.36 -14.45 -11.92
CA GLN A 117 -29.51 -15.89 -11.94
C GLN A 117 -28.57 -16.55 -10.92
N PRO A 118 -29.10 -17.36 -9.99
CA PRO A 118 -28.31 -17.99 -8.93
C PRO A 118 -27.11 -18.80 -9.42
N LYS A 119 -27.16 -19.34 -10.65
CA LYS A 119 -26.11 -20.17 -11.23
C LYS A 119 -24.80 -19.41 -11.50
N TYR A 120 -24.87 -18.14 -11.90
CA TYR A 120 -23.69 -17.38 -12.32
C TYR A 120 -23.11 -16.50 -11.21
N LEU A 121 -23.89 -16.25 -10.16
CA LEU A 121 -23.50 -15.35 -9.08
C LEU A 121 -22.29 -15.85 -8.27
N PRO A 122 -22.15 -17.14 -7.89
CA PRO A 122 -20.95 -17.62 -7.21
C PRO A 122 -19.67 -17.38 -8.01
N THR A 123 -19.70 -17.71 -9.31
CA THR A 123 -18.57 -17.49 -10.22
C THR A 123 -18.21 -16.01 -10.31
N TYR A 124 -19.21 -15.13 -10.40
CA TYR A 124 -18.98 -13.70 -10.38
C TYR A 124 -18.30 -13.23 -9.08
N ILE A 125 -18.77 -13.67 -7.91
CA ILE A 125 -18.19 -13.30 -6.60
C ILE A 125 -16.71 -13.71 -6.55
N ILE A 126 -16.38 -14.93 -6.99
CA ILE A 126 -15.01 -15.44 -7.01
C ILE A 126 -14.15 -14.61 -7.96
N LEU A 127 -14.56 -14.48 -9.23
CA LEU A 127 -13.79 -13.73 -10.24
C LEU A 127 -13.60 -12.27 -9.85
N ASN A 128 -14.61 -11.64 -9.25
CA ASN A 128 -14.50 -10.27 -8.76
C ASN A 128 -13.49 -10.12 -7.63
N SER A 129 -13.50 -11.05 -6.67
CA SER A 129 -12.58 -11.01 -5.53
C SER A 129 -11.15 -11.34 -5.95
N VAL A 130 -10.98 -12.25 -6.92
CA VAL A 130 -9.69 -12.54 -7.55
C VAL A 130 -9.18 -11.33 -8.32
N LEU A 131 -10.02 -10.69 -9.15
CA LEU A 131 -9.61 -9.48 -9.87
C LEU A 131 -9.21 -8.37 -8.90
N PHE A 132 -9.98 -8.18 -7.83
CA PHE A 132 -9.66 -7.23 -6.78
C PHE A 132 -8.31 -7.53 -6.12
N ALA A 133 -7.98 -8.80 -5.86
CA ALA A 133 -6.67 -9.17 -5.33
C ALA A 133 -5.53 -8.92 -6.34
N LEU A 134 -5.74 -9.25 -7.61
CA LEU A 134 -4.72 -9.14 -8.65
C LEU A 134 -4.37 -7.70 -9.01
N VAL A 135 -5.31 -6.76 -8.92
CA VAL A 135 -4.99 -5.33 -9.15
C VAL A 135 -4.15 -4.72 -8.03
N HIS A 136 -4.01 -5.42 -6.91
CA HIS A 136 -3.15 -5.05 -5.78
C HIS A 136 -1.85 -5.86 -5.75
N LEU A 137 -1.66 -6.79 -6.69
CA LEU A 137 -0.43 -7.57 -6.79
C LEU A 137 0.68 -6.67 -7.36
N SER A 138 1.78 -6.53 -6.62
CA SER A 138 3.00 -5.89 -7.13
C SER A 138 3.68 -6.79 -8.19
N GLU A 139 4.77 -6.35 -8.82
CA GLU A 139 5.55 -7.19 -9.75
C GLU A 139 6.23 -8.42 -9.08
N GLY A 140 5.97 -8.66 -7.79
CA GLY A 140 6.51 -9.78 -7.04
C GLY A 140 6.12 -11.17 -7.54
N GLU A 141 6.96 -12.14 -7.18
CA GLU A 141 6.74 -13.56 -7.45
C GLU A 141 5.79 -14.17 -6.40
N PHE A 142 5.03 -15.22 -6.74
CA PHE A 142 4.22 -15.94 -5.75
C PHE A 142 5.12 -16.86 -4.89
N GLY A 143 4.99 -16.80 -3.56
CA GLY A 143 5.85 -17.51 -2.59
C GLY A 143 5.42 -17.30 -1.12
N LEU A 144 6.30 -17.61 -0.16
CA LEU A 144 6.11 -17.23 1.25
C LEU A 144 6.66 -15.82 1.49
N ASN A 145 6.03 -14.84 0.84
CA ASN A 145 6.49 -13.45 0.80
C ASN A 145 5.35 -12.46 1.06
N THR A 146 5.73 -11.19 1.19
CA THR A 146 4.81 -10.08 1.46
C THR A 146 3.74 -9.95 0.37
N ASP A 147 4.09 -10.15 -0.90
CA ASP A 147 3.13 -10.03 -2.02
C ASP A 147 2.04 -11.11 -1.98
N THR A 148 2.42 -12.34 -1.62
CA THR A 148 1.46 -13.43 -1.46
C THR A 148 0.59 -13.19 -0.23
N PHE A 149 1.15 -12.72 0.88
CA PHE A 149 0.38 -12.27 2.04
C PHE A 149 -0.68 -11.22 1.64
N LEU A 150 -0.26 -10.15 0.97
CA LEU A 150 -1.14 -9.05 0.54
C LEU A 150 -2.25 -9.57 -0.39
N THR A 151 -1.92 -10.47 -1.32
CA THR A 151 -2.90 -11.10 -2.21
C THR A 151 -4.01 -11.83 -1.44
N PHE A 152 -3.64 -12.62 -0.41
CA PHE A 152 -4.61 -13.35 0.42
C PHE A 152 -5.49 -12.42 1.26
N ILE A 153 -4.91 -11.30 1.75
CA ILE A 153 -5.68 -10.25 2.43
C ILE A 153 -6.70 -9.63 1.47
N GLN A 154 -6.28 -9.26 0.26
CA GLN A 154 -7.15 -8.62 -0.72
C GLN A 154 -8.22 -9.57 -1.26
N LEU A 155 -7.89 -10.84 -1.47
CA LEU A 155 -8.88 -11.86 -1.83
C LEU A 155 -9.92 -12.04 -0.71
N GLY A 156 -9.46 -12.09 0.55
CA GLY A 156 -10.31 -12.25 1.72
C GLY A 156 -11.25 -11.07 1.92
N SER A 157 -10.71 -9.85 1.88
CA SER A 157 -11.49 -8.61 1.98
C SER A 157 -12.51 -8.52 0.83
N GLY A 158 -12.12 -8.89 -0.39
CA GLY A 158 -13.00 -8.86 -1.54
C GLY A 158 -14.20 -9.81 -1.44
N LEU A 159 -13.99 -11.01 -0.86
CA LEU A 159 -15.07 -11.96 -0.59
C LEU A 159 -16.03 -11.46 0.50
N ILE A 160 -15.48 -10.86 1.57
CA ILE A 160 -16.26 -10.28 2.66
C ILE A 160 -17.09 -9.09 2.17
N CYS A 161 -16.50 -8.15 1.42
CA CYS A 161 -17.21 -7.01 0.85
C CYS A 161 -18.31 -7.44 -0.13
N ASN A 162 -18.08 -8.49 -0.93
CA ASN A 162 -19.13 -9.08 -1.75
C ASN A 162 -20.28 -9.64 -0.90
N TRP A 163 -19.97 -10.38 0.18
CA TRP A 163 -21.00 -10.88 1.10
C TRP A 163 -21.78 -9.75 1.77
N ILE A 164 -21.10 -8.69 2.23
CA ILE A 164 -21.75 -7.52 2.82
C ILE A 164 -22.66 -6.85 1.80
N CYS A 165 -22.18 -6.63 0.56
CA CYS A 165 -22.94 -5.97 -0.48
C CYS A 165 -24.24 -6.74 -0.81
N LEU A 166 -24.15 -8.07 -0.91
CA LEU A 166 -25.30 -8.94 -1.18
C LEU A 166 -26.33 -8.96 -0.04
N ASN A 167 -25.90 -8.88 1.22
CA ASN A 167 -26.79 -8.97 2.37
C ASN A 167 -27.31 -7.60 2.87
N PHE A 168 -26.51 -6.54 2.71
CA PHE A 168 -26.75 -5.24 3.34
C PHE A 168 -26.72 -4.05 2.37
N LYS A 169 -26.38 -4.24 1.09
CA LYS A 169 -26.19 -3.21 0.03
C LYS A 169 -24.77 -2.63 -0.04
N LEU A 170 -24.45 -2.04 -1.20
CA LEU A 170 -23.15 -1.43 -1.54
C LEU A 170 -22.64 -0.43 -0.50
N ARG A 171 -23.49 0.47 0.01
CA ARG A 171 -23.08 1.47 1.00
C ARG A 171 -22.45 0.87 2.27
N ASN A 172 -22.90 -0.33 2.67
CA ASN A 172 -22.38 -0.98 3.86
C ASN A 172 -21.02 -1.64 3.60
N ALA A 173 -20.77 -2.10 2.37
CA ALA A 173 -19.44 -2.55 1.96
C ALA A 173 -18.46 -1.37 1.94
N ILE A 174 -18.89 -0.20 1.44
CA ILE A 174 -18.12 1.06 1.51
C ILE A 174 -17.75 1.39 2.96
N TYR A 175 -18.73 1.48 3.87
CA TYR A 175 -18.44 1.82 5.27
C TYR A 175 -17.56 0.78 5.96
N PHE A 176 -17.75 -0.50 5.67
CA PHE A 176 -16.89 -1.56 6.19
C PHE A 176 -15.44 -1.38 5.71
N HIS A 177 -15.24 -1.14 4.42
CA HIS A 177 -13.91 -0.95 3.84
C HIS A 177 -13.24 0.35 4.37
N MET A 178 -13.98 1.46 4.44
CA MET A 178 -13.48 2.69 5.09
C MET A 178 -13.04 2.43 6.53
N SER A 179 -13.83 1.66 7.29
CA SER A 179 -13.51 1.33 8.68
C SER A 179 -12.26 0.43 8.78
N TRP A 180 -12.13 -0.53 7.86
CA TRP A 180 -10.96 -1.40 7.77
C TRP A 180 -9.69 -0.58 7.53
N ASN A 181 -9.70 0.30 6.52
CA ASN A 181 -8.55 1.16 6.23
C ASN A 181 -8.27 2.16 7.34
N PHE A 182 -9.32 2.70 7.97
CA PHE A 182 -9.18 3.59 9.13
C PHE A 182 -8.43 2.89 10.27
N VAL A 183 -8.77 1.65 10.61
CA VAL A 183 -8.09 0.90 11.69
C VAL A 183 -6.62 0.65 11.34
N LEU A 184 -6.34 0.21 10.09
CA LEU A 184 -4.96 -0.04 9.64
C LEU A 184 -4.11 1.23 9.68
N LEU A 185 -4.60 2.34 9.10
CA LEU A 185 -3.85 3.59 9.04
C LEU A 185 -3.78 4.32 10.39
N SER A 186 -4.77 4.13 11.27
CA SER A 186 -4.68 4.63 12.65
C SER A 186 -3.58 3.90 13.43
N THR A 187 -3.37 2.62 13.15
CA THR A 187 -2.27 1.85 13.76
C THR A 187 -0.91 2.37 13.30
N LEU A 188 -0.77 2.66 12.00
CA LEU A 188 0.42 3.33 11.47
C LEU A 188 0.62 4.71 12.11
N PHE A 189 -0.43 5.52 12.20
CA PHE A 189 -0.38 6.83 12.84
C PHE A 189 0.09 6.76 14.29
N ILE A 190 -0.39 5.78 15.07
CA ILE A 190 0.08 5.57 16.45
C ILE A 190 1.58 5.28 16.47
N GLY A 191 2.08 4.44 15.56
CA GLY A 191 3.52 4.17 15.42
C GLY A 191 4.35 5.40 15.06
N LEU A 192 3.80 6.30 14.23
CA LEU A 192 4.44 7.56 13.84
C LEU A 192 4.41 8.62 14.96
N GLN A 193 3.33 8.65 15.75
CA GLN A 193 3.14 9.66 16.79
C GLN A 193 3.82 9.30 18.11
N PHE A 194 3.97 8.01 18.42
CA PHE A 194 4.55 7.52 19.66
C PHE A 194 5.75 6.61 19.38
N PRO A 195 6.88 7.18 18.92
CA PRO A 195 8.10 6.42 18.69
C PRO A 195 8.58 5.79 20.01
N THR A 196 8.93 4.50 19.95
CA THR A 196 9.41 3.72 21.10
C THR A 196 10.91 3.45 21.06
N ASN A 197 11.56 3.80 19.96
CA ASN A 197 12.98 3.57 19.77
C ASN A 197 13.81 4.58 20.57
N GLU A 198 14.80 4.05 21.30
CA GLU A 198 15.80 4.89 21.95
C GLU A 198 16.74 5.51 20.90
N LYS A 199 17.47 6.53 21.34
CA LYS A 199 18.49 7.18 20.51
C LYS A 199 19.61 6.18 20.17
N THR A 200 19.79 5.94 18.88
CA THR A 200 20.87 5.10 18.36
C THR A 200 22.10 5.94 18.08
N VAL A 201 23.28 5.41 18.41
CA VAL A 201 24.57 6.00 18.08
C VAL A 201 25.44 4.95 17.39
N LYS A 202 25.91 5.28 16.19
CA LYS A 202 26.76 4.42 15.36
C LYS A 202 28.04 5.14 14.99
N GLU A 203 29.15 4.55 15.40
CA GLU A 203 30.47 5.00 15.01
C GLU A 203 30.87 4.39 13.66
N THR A 204 31.32 5.22 12.73
CA THR A 204 31.88 4.79 11.45
C THR A 204 33.39 5.04 11.42
N LYS A 205 34.03 4.68 10.31
CA LYS A 205 35.45 4.96 10.10
C LYS A 205 35.72 6.46 10.15
N HIS A 206 34.91 7.27 9.46
CA HIS A 206 35.15 8.71 9.33
C HIS A 206 34.20 9.61 10.12
N GLY A 207 33.28 9.08 10.93
CA GLY A 207 32.34 9.89 11.69
C GLY A 207 31.54 9.14 12.75
N ILE A 208 30.57 9.85 13.32
CA ILE A 208 29.60 9.34 14.30
C ILE A 208 28.21 9.77 13.85
N LEU A 209 27.34 8.81 13.59
CA LEU A 209 25.91 9.01 13.34
C LEU A 209 25.15 8.84 14.66
N SER A 210 24.32 9.79 15.04
CA SER A 210 23.29 9.60 16.07
C SER A 210 21.94 9.94 15.50
N TYR A 211 20.94 9.10 15.74
CA TYR A 211 19.58 9.40 15.34
C TYR A 211 18.56 8.87 16.33
N GLU A 212 17.40 9.51 16.37
CA GLU A 212 16.23 9.09 17.12
C GLU A 212 14.98 9.45 16.32
N GLN A 213 13.95 8.61 16.43
CA GLN A 213 12.64 8.93 15.87
C GLN A 213 11.94 9.94 16.78
N VAL A 214 11.26 10.90 16.18
CA VAL A 214 10.46 11.90 16.91
C VAL A 214 9.01 11.83 16.48
N PRO A 215 8.05 12.26 17.35
CA PRO A 215 6.63 12.26 17.01
C PRO A 215 6.34 12.98 15.70
N TYR A 216 5.42 12.43 14.90
CA TYR A 216 5.01 13.06 13.65
C TYR A 216 4.48 14.48 13.87
N TYR A 217 3.63 14.67 14.88
CA TYR A 217 3.24 15.99 15.37
C TYR A 217 3.87 16.28 16.73
N ASP A 218 4.98 17.02 16.72
CA ASP A 218 5.69 17.50 17.91
C ASP A 218 5.64 19.02 18.07
N GLY A 219 5.15 19.75 17.05
CA GLY A 219 5.15 21.22 17.02
C GLY A 219 6.53 21.85 16.83
N ILE A 220 7.56 21.04 16.60
CA ILE A 220 8.93 21.51 16.39
C ILE A 220 9.13 21.72 14.88
N PRO A 221 9.50 22.93 14.46
CA PRO A 221 9.75 23.20 13.05
C PRO A 221 10.95 22.40 12.56
N SER A 222 10.82 21.79 11.38
CA SER A 222 11.90 21.07 10.73
C SER A 222 13.09 21.99 10.44
N LYS A 223 14.30 21.52 10.75
CA LYS A 223 15.54 22.24 10.44
C LYS A 223 16.60 21.30 9.90
N THR A 224 17.35 21.79 8.91
CA THR A 224 18.53 21.12 8.39
C THR A 224 19.70 22.08 8.42
N ASN A 225 20.82 21.64 9.00
CA ASN A 225 22.06 22.41 8.99
C ASN A 225 23.21 21.49 8.60
N ILE A 226 23.96 21.91 7.57
CA ILE A 226 25.12 21.21 7.04
C ILE A 226 26.28 22.19 7.01
N ASN A 227 27.37 21.82 7.67
CA ASN A 227 28.66 22.53 7.59
C ASN A 227 29.76 21.54 7.17
N SER A 228 31.03 21.95 7.19
CA SER A 228 32.14 21.08 6.77
C SER A 228 32.30 19.82 7.61
N GLU A 229 31.87 19.81 8.86
CA GLU A 229 32.13 18.74 9.82
C GLU A 229 30.86 18.01 10.26
N GLN A 230 29.68 18.57 10.01
CA GLN A 230 28.46 18.12 10.64
C GLN A 230 27.24 18.25 9.72
N ILE A 231 26.42 17.21 9.74
CA ILE A 231 25.06 17.19 9.18
C ILE A 231 24.09 17.06 10.36
N THR A 232 23.10 17.94 10.43
CA THR A 232 22.02 17.89 11.40
C THR A 232 20.68 18.00 10.70
N LEU A 233 19.75 17.16 11.13
CA LEU A 233 18.36 17.09 10.73
C LEU A 233 17.54 17.09 12.02
N GLU A 234 16.62 18.02 12.18
CA GLU A 234 15.74 18.11 13.35
C GLU A 234 14.30 18.00 12.89
N GLY A 235 13.58 17.00 13.42
CA GLY A 235 12.17 16.78 13.13
C GLY A 235 11.86 16.74 11.63
N GLN A 236 12.58 15.97 10.83
CA GLN A 236 12.29 15.87 9.40
C GLN A 236 12.41 14.44 8.92
N ASP A 237 11.70 14.11 7.84
CA ASP A 237 11.89 12.85 7.14
C ASP A 237 13.24 12.80 6.41
N ILE A 238 13.64 11.59 6.04
CA ILE A 238 14.89 11.32 5.32
C ILE A 238 14.83 11.87 3.89
N GLU A 239 13.63 11.98 3.30
CA GLU A 239 13.46 12.51 1.95
C GLU A 239 13.94 13.96 1.85
N GLY A 240 13.59 14.78 2.84
CA GLY A 240 14.04 16.16 2.95
C GLY A 240 15.56 16.28 3.05
N LEU A 241 16.20 15.38 3.79
CA LEU A 241 17.66 15.30 3.87
C LEU A 241 18.27 14.95 2.50
N LEU A 242 17.76 13.93 1.81
CA LEU A 242 18.29 13.50 0.51
C LEU A 242 18.18 14.61 -0.55
N LYS A 243 17.04 15.31 -0.61
CA LYS A 243 16.86 16.46 -1.50
C LYS A 243 17.86 17.58 -1.22
N TYR A 244 18.15 17.84 0.06
CA TYR A 244 19.14 18.85 0.44
C TYR A 244 20.58 18.42 0.07
N LEU A 245 20.90 17.14 0.22
CA LEU A 245 22.20 16.58 -0.14
C LEU A 245 22.45 16.54 -1.65
N GLU A 246 21.42 16.31 -2.46
CA GLU A 246 21.51 16.40 -3.92
C GLU A 246 21.90 17.82 -4.39
N ILE A 247 21.42 18.85 -3.70
CA ILE A 247 21.82 20.25 -3.96
C ILE A 247 23.30 20.46 -3.57
N ALA A 248 23.78 19.80 -2.52
CA ALA A 248 25.14 19.95 -1.99
C ALA A 248 26.20 19.13 -2.75
N ASP A 249 25.87 17.93 -3.26
CA ASP A 249 26.76 17.09 -4.08
C ASP A 249 26.00 16.53 -5.29
N LYS A 250 26.10 17.25 -6.43
CA LYS A 250 25.43 16.93 -7.70
C LYS A 250 25.75 15.55 -8.28
N ARG A 251 26.71 14.80 -7.71
CA ARG A 251 27.09 13.45 -8.15
C ARG A 251 26.20 12.35 -7.56
N LYS A 252 25.36 12.66 -6.56
CA LYS A 252 24.43 11.69 -5.95
C LYS A 252 23.02 12.28 -5.92
N SER A 253 22.21 11.85 -6.87
CA SER A 253 20.78 12.19 -6.91
C SER A 253 20.01 11.46 -5.80
N ALA A 254 19.02 12.13 -5.20
CA ALA A 254 18.10 11.52 -4.23
C ALA A 254 17.38 10.30 -4.82
N ASP A 255 17.19 10.27 -6.14
CA ASP A 255 16.57 9.18 -6.90
C ASP A 255 17.33 7.85 -6.84
N ASN A 256 18.57 7.85 -6.34
CA ASN A 256 19.36 6.63 -6.17
C ASN A 256 19.00 5.82 -4.92
N PHE A 257 18.12 6.33 -4.06
CA PHE A 257 17.79 5.72 -2.78
C PHE A 257 16.27 5.50 -2.62
N LEU A 258 15.91 4.35 -2.04
CA LEU A 258 14.59 4.05 -1.50
C LEU A 258 14.59 4.34 -0.01
N ILE A 259 13.53 4.96 0.49
CA ILE A 259 13.40 5.32 1.92
C ILE A 259 12.64 4.21 2.63
N ASN A 260 13.24 3.63 3.66
CA ASN A 260 12.67 2.47 4.33
C ASN A 260 11.61 2.81 5.38
N ALA A 261 11.62 4.05 5.86
CA ALA A 261 10.73 4.55 6.90
C ALA A 261 9.95 5.78 6.38
N PRO A 262 9.03 5.61 5.42
CA PRO A 262 8.22 6.72 4.91
C PRO A 262 7.36 7.32 6.03
N PHE A 263 7.17 8.64 5.98
CA PHE A 263 6.49 9.45 6.99
C PHE A 263 7.16 9.55 8.36
N PHE A 264 8.15 8.72 8.70
CA PHE A 264 8.87 8.86 9.97
C PHE A 264 9.71 10.14 9.97
N ARG A 265 9.68 10.85 11.09
CA ARG A 265 10.51 12.03 11.35
C ARG A 265 11.65 11.66 12.29
N PHE A 266 12.81 12.25 12.05
CA PHE A 266 14.02 11.96 12.81
C PHE A 266 14.70 13.23 13.29
N ASN A 267 15.28 13.15 14.48
CA ASN A 267 16.44 13.96 14.83
C ASN A 267 17.66 13.14 14.46
N LEU A 268 18.47 13.63 13.53
CA LEU A 268 19.68 12.95 13.05
C LEU A 268 20.85 13.91 13.08
N LYS A 269 21.99 13.41 13.53
CA LYS A 269 23.25 14.15 13.59
C LYS A 269 24.38 13.24 13.13
N TYR A 270 25.09 13.66 12.10
CA TYR A 270 26.36 13.06 11.71
C TYR A 270 27.48 14.05 12.00
N THR A 271 28.49 13.63 12.75
CA THR A 271 29.69 14.43 13.03
C THR A 271 30.91 13.72 12.49
N SER A 272 31.66 14.37 11.60
CA SER A 272 32.90 13.86 11.06
C SER A 272 33.99 13.85 12.13
N LYS A 273 34.89 12.86 12.07
CA LYS A 273 36.11 12.83 12.88
C LYS A 273 37.23 13.70 12.29
N TYR A 274 36.96 14.33 11.15
CA TYR A 274 37.88 15.16 10.38
C TYR A 274 37.19 16.48 10.01
N ASP A 275 37.98 17.47 9.56
CA ASP A 275 37.49 18.81 9.16
C ASP A 275 36.64 18.81 7.85
N THR A 276 36.19 17.64 7.40
CA THR A 276 35.37 17.45 6.19
C THR A 276 34.41 16.26 6.33
N ILE A 277 33.21 16.36 5.75
CA ILE A 277 32.24 15.25 5.68
C ILE A 277 32.61 14.28 4.56
N PHE A 278 32.72 13.02 4.93
CA PHE A 278 32.80 11.90 3.99
C PHE A 278 31.39 11.39 3.67
N TYR A 279 30.74 11.96 2.65
CA TYR A 279 29.37 11.61 2.30
C TYR A 279 29.17 10.12 2.00
N GLN A 280 30.18 9.42 1.48
CA GLN A 280 30.11 7.98 1.25
C GLN A 280 29.87 7.21 2.56
N ASP A 281 30.67 7.46 3.59
CA ASP A 281 30.49 6.87 4.92
C ASP A 281 29.14 7.24 5.53
N PHE A 282 28.69 8.48 5.32
CA PHE A 282 27.38 8.91 5.80
C PHE A 282 26.25 8.07 5.18
N PHE A 283 26.24 7.90 3.85
CA PHE A 283 25.24 7.06 3.18
C PHE A 283 25.35 5.59 3.53
N GLU A 284 26.56 5.07 3.74
CA GLU A 284 26.78 3.70 4.21
C GLU A 284 26.24 3.51 5.63
N ALA A 285 26.42 4.50 6.51
CA ALA A 285 25.84 4.48 7.84
C ALA A 285 24.31 4.41 7.78
N LEU A 286 23.67 5.25 6.97
CA LEU A 286 22.21 5.23 6.79
C LEU A 286 21.71 3.89 6.23
N GLN A 287 22.42 3.31 5.26
CA GLN A 287 22.06 1.99 4.70
C GLN A 287 22.19 0.87 5.73
N SER A 288 23.25 0.92 6.53
CA SER A 288 23.52 -0.11 7.55
C SER A 288 22.55 -0.07 8.72
N GLU A 289 21.87 1.06 8.94
CA GLU A 289 20.78 1.22 9.90
C GLU A 289 19.39 1.03 9.23
N GLU A 290 19.38 0.53 7.99
CA GLU A 290 18.18 0.29 7.19
C GLU A 290 17.27 1.52 7.07
N LEU A 291 17.84 2.73 7.12
CA LEU A 291 17.10 3.99 6.97
C LEU A 291 16.85 4.31 5.49
N ILE A 292 17.78 3.88 4.62
CA ILE A 292 17.69 3.96 3.17
C ILE A 292 18.21 2.67 2.53
N THR A 293 17.79 2.37 1.31
CA THR A 293 18.33 1.28 0.49
C THR A 293 18.67 1.81 -0.90
N LEU A 294 19.64 1.23 -1.60
CA LEU A 294 19.90 1.62 -2.99
C LEU A 294 18.72 1.23 -3.88
N ALA A 295 18.22 2.19 -4.66
CA ALA A 295 17.26 1.90 -5.71
C ALA A 295 17.93 0.96 -6.74
N LYS A 296 17.34 -0.22 -6.98
CA LYS A 296 17.76 -1.03 -8.13
C LYS A 296 17.56 -0.17 -9.37
N LYS A 297 18.63 0.18 -10.08
CA LYS A 297 18.49 0.81 -11.40
C LYS A 297 17.52 -0.05 -12.22
N PRO A 298 16.47 0.53 -12.84
CA PRO A 298 15.66 -0.24 -13.76
C PRO A 298 16.61 -0.85 -14.77
N LYS A 299 16.65 -2.18 -14.83
CA LYS A 299 17.20 -2.82 -16.03
C LYS A 299 16.32 -2.30 -17.15
N ASN A 300 16.89 -1.50 -18.05
CA ASN A 300 16.25 -1.15 -19.32
C ASN A 300 16.00 -2.45 -20.09
N ASN A 301 14.95 -3.17 -19.72
CA ASN A 301 14.40 -4.28 -20.46
C ASN A 301 13.37 -3.70 -21.43
N LEU A 302 13.82 -2.76 -22.26
CA LEU A 302 13.18 -2.51 -23.55
C LEU A 302 13.80 -3.51 -24.52
N LYS A 303 13.16 -4.67 -24.64
CA LYS A 303 13.20 -5.52 -25.83
C LYS A 303 11.79 -5.94 -26.16
#